data_AF-A0A6B3NHM7-F1
#
_entry.id   AF-A0A6B3NHM7-F1
#
_cell.length_a   1.000
_cell.length_b   1.000
_cell.length_c   1.000
_cell.angle_alpha   90.00
_cell.angle_beta   90.00
_cell.angle_gamma   90.00
#
_symmetry.space_group_name_H-M   'P 1'
#
loop_
_entity.id
_entity.type
_entity.pdbx_description
1 polymer ?
#
loop_
_entity_poly.entity_id
_entity_poly.type
_entity_poly.pdbx_seq_one_letter_code
_entity_poly.pdbx_strand_id
1 'polypeptide(L)'
;DTLIGGSGSDTLVGGDGNDILIAGTLPASVNLPGVADVMTGVGGSDEFVLGDANGSFYGNGEQNIAMISDWNSSEDRMQLFGGVSDYSARATQMNGTSGLGIYFNEQMVAFAEGGQVGDWVANASYNTYV
;
A
#
# COMPACT_ATOMS: atom_id res chain seq x y z
N ASP A 1 1.60 -5.35 16.41
CA ASP A 1 2.55 -6.40 15.98
C ASP A 1 3.27 -6.03 14.68
N THR A 2 4.12 -6.91 14.16
CA THR A 2 4.76 -6.75 12.85
C THR A 2 4.60 -8.01 12.02
N LEU A 3 3.96 -7.88 10.85
CA LEU A 3 3.70 -8.96 9.91
C LEU A 3 4.45 -8.68 8.61
N ILE A 4 5.04 -9.72 8.01
CA ILE A 4 5.81 -9.62 6.78
C ILE A 4 5.29 -10.68 5.80
N GLY A 5 4.84 -10.27 4.62
CA GLY A 5 4.30 -11.19 3.60
C GLY A 5 5.32 -12.18 3.06
N GLY A 6 6.54 -11.72 2.79
CA GLY A 6 7.58 -12.56 2.23
C GLY A 6 7.63 -12.42 0.71
N SER A 7 7.42 -13.49 -0.04
CA SER A 7 7.54 -13.46 -1.50
C SER A 7 6.31 -14.06 -2.15
N GLY A 8 5.79 -13.39 -3.18
CA GLY A 8 4.61 -13.84 -3.92
C GLY A 8 3.42 -12.95 -3.61
N SER A 9 2.22 -13.52 -3.70
CA SER A 9 0.97 -12.85 -3.35
C SER A 9 0.54 -13.23 -1.95
N ASP A 10 0.54 -12.26 -1.04
CA ASP A 10 0.30 -12.50 0.38
C ASP A 10 -1.05 -11.93 0.85
N THR A 11 -1.57 -12.53 1.91
CA THR A 11 -2.71 -11.98 2.67
C THR A 11 -2.26 -11.74 4.10
N LEU A 12 -2.26 -10.48 4.51
CA LEU A 12 -1.81 -10.02 5.82
C LEU A 12 -3.00 -9.50 6.62
N VAL A 13 -3.17 -10.00 7.84
CA VAL A 13 -4.22 -9.58 8.77
C VAL A 13 -3.56 -9.29 10.10
N GLY A 14 -3.51 -8.01 10.49
CA GLY A 14 -2.85 -7.52 11.70
C GLY A 14 -3.52 -8.05 12.96
N GLY A 15 -4.82 -7.80 13.09
CA GLY A 15 -5.64 -8.21 14.22
C GLY A 15 -5.98 -7.03 15.12
N ASP A 16 -6.21 -7.28 16.40
CA ASP A 16 -6.48 -6.18 17.33
C ASP A 16 -5.18 -5.48 17.74
N GLY A 17 -5.17 -4.15 17.70
CA GLY A 17 -4.06 -3.32 18.14
C GLY A 17 -3.38 -2.60 16.97
N ASN A 18 -2.27 -1.93 17.27
CA ASN A 18 -1.51 -1.21 16.26
C ASN A 18 -0.47 -2.15 15.64
N ASP A 19 -0.61 -2.38 14.34
CA ASP A 19 0.18 -3.31 13.56
C ASP A 19 1.02 -2.63 12.48
N ILE A 20 2.15 -3.26 12.15
CA ILE A 20 2.98 -2.90 11.01
C ILE A 20 2.87 -4.06 10.02
N LEU A 21 2.21 -3.82 8.89
CA LEU A 21 2.02 -4.81 7.84
C LEU A 21 2.99 -4.48 6.71
N ILE A 22 4.04 -5.28 6.57
CA ILE A 22 5.08 -5.12 5.56
C ILE A 22 4.80 -6.03 4.39
N ALA A 23 4.55 -5.43 3.23
CA ALA A 23 4.35 -6.15 2.01
C ALA A 23 5.60 -6.97 1.65
N GLY A 24 5.36 -8.14 1.06
CA GLY A 24 6.41 -8.97 0.55
C GLY A 24 7.16 -8.31 -0.61
N THR A 25 8.42 -8.66 -0.80
CA THR A 25 9.13 -8.29 -2.03
C THR A 25 8.85 -9.34 -3.10
N LEU A 26 8.42 -8.91 -4.28
CA LEU A 26 8.38 -9.82 -5.43
C LEU A 26 9.81 -10.10 -5.92
N PRO A 27 10.19 -11.38 -6.12
CA PRO A 27 11.41 -11.68 -6.86
C PRO A 27 11.27 -11.13 -8.29
N ALA A 28 12.32 -10.49 -8.81
CA ALA A 28 12.31 -9.81 -10.12
C ALA A 28 11.95 -10.70 -11.34
N SER A 29 11.77 -12.00 -11.14
CA SER A 29 11.37 -12.98 -12.15
C SER A 29 9.87 -13.34 -12.11
N VAL A 30 9.09 -12.77 -11.19
CA VAL A 30 7.68 -13.14 -10.97
C VAL A 30 6.77 -12.02 -11.45
N ASN A 31 6.21 -12.18 -12.65
CA ASN A 31 5.18 -11.27 -13.17
C ASN A 31 3.82 -11.63 -12.55
N LEU A 32 3.38 -10.86 -11.55
CA LEU A 32 2.05 -10.97 -10.93
C LEU A 32 1.21 -9.73 -11.26
N PRO A 33 0.55 -9.69 -12.44
CA PRO A 33 -0.33 -8.58 -12.77
C PRO A 33 -1.58 -8.61 -11.89
N GLY A 34 -1.97 -7.46 -11.36
CA GLY A 34 -3.16 -7.30 -10.53
C GLY A 34 -2.84 -7.05 -9.05
N VAL A 35 -3.70 -7.53 -8.17
CA VAL A 35 -3.49 -7.42 -6.72
C VAL A 35 -2.43 -8.43 -6.32
N ALA A 36 -1.24 -7.94 -5.97
CA ALA A 36 -0.17 -8.77 -5.47
C ALA A 36 -0.45 -9.12 -4.02
N ASP A 37 -0.72 -8.14 -3.15
CA ASP A 37 -0.96 -8.38 -1.73
C ASP A 37 -2.29 -7.80 -1.27
N VAL A 38 -2.92 -8.48 -0.31
CA VAL A 38 -4.10 -8.01 0.42
C VAL A 38 -3.73 -7.79 1.87
N MET A 39 -3.90 -6.57 2.37
CA MET A 39 -3.53 -6.16 3.73
C MET A 39 -4.76 -5.66 4.46
N THR A 40 -4.95 -6.12 5.70
CA THR A 40 -6.07 -5.76 6.58
C THR A 40 -5.49 -5.48 7.96
N GLY A 41 -5.60 -4.24 8.44
CA GLY A 41 -5.10 -3.87 9.78
C GLY A 41 -5.98 -4.45 10.90
N VAL A 42 -7.29 -4.36 10.68
CA VAL A 42 -8.43 -4.62 11.56
C VAL A 42 -8.72 -3.44 12.49
N GLY A 43 -8.22 -3.43 13.71
CA GLY A 43 -8.62 -2.42 14.69
C GLY A 43 -7.42 -1.82 15.37
N GLY A 44 -7.15 -0.54 15.16
CA GLY A 44 -5.97 0.12 15.70
C GLY A 44 -5.49 1.20 14.75
N SER A 45 -4.31 1.76 15.04
CA SER A 45 -3.61 2.65 14.12
C SER A 45 -2.50 1.87 13.44
N ASP A 46 -2.77 1.42 12.21
CA ASP A 46 -1.90 0.49 11.51
C ASP A 46 -0.98 1.20 10.52
N GLU A 47 0.17 0.58 10.22
CA GLU A 47 1.13 1.04 9.24
C GLU A 47 1.28 0.01 8.12
N PHE A 48 0.80 0.37 6.92
CA PHE A 48 0.93 -0.42 5.71
C PHE A 48 2.21 -0.03 4.97
N VAL A 49 3.22 -0.89 5.00
CA VAL A 49 4.52 -0.63 4.40
C VAL A 49 4.57 -1.16 2.98
N LEU A 50 4.51 -0.25 2.00
CA LEU A 50 4.43 -0.54 0.56
C LEU A 50 5.73 -0.20 -0.19
N GLY A 51 6.73 0.27 0.53
CA GLY A 51 8.06 0.58 0.04
C GLY A 51 8.99 0.90 1.20
N ASP A 52 10.29 0.76 0.95
CA ASP A 52 11.35 1.06 1.90
C ASP A 52 12.42 1.96 1.25
N ALA A 53 13.57 2.12 1.90
CA ALA A 53 14.67 2.92 1.36
C ALA A 53 15.27 2.38 0.04
N ASN A 54 15.00 1.12 -0.32
CA ASN A 54 15.51 0.49 -1.53
C ASN A 54 14.55 0.63 -2.73
N GLY A 55 13.28 0.97 -2.49
CA GLY A 55 12.33 1.21 -3.57
C GLY A 55 10.87 0.96 -3.19
N SER A 56 10.00 1.26 -4.15
CA SER A 56 8.60 0.84 -4.11
C SER A 56 8.51 -0.67 -4.30
N PHE A 57 7.68 -1.36 -3.50
CA PHE A 57 7.45 -2.79 -3.67
C PHE A 57 6.52 -3.10 -4.87
N TYR A 58 5.82 -2.08 -5.35
CA TYR A 58 4.83 -2.15 -6.44
C TYR A 58 5.13 -1.14 -7.54
N GLY A 59 4.53 -1.35 -8.73
CA GLY A 59 4.66 -0.40 -9.84
C GLY A 59 6.03 -0.38 -10.51
N ASN A 60 6.78 -1.49 -10.44
CA ASN A 60 8.06 -1.65 -11.15
C ASN A 60 7.85 -2.25 -12.56
N GLY A 61 6.78 -1.83 -13.26
CA GLY A 61 6.43 -2.33 -14.60
C GLY A 61 5.50 -3.55 -14.66
N GLU A 62 5.11 -4.14 -13.52
CA GLU A 62 4.40 -5.42 -13.46
C GLU A 62 2.88 -5.32 -13.26
N GLN A 63 2.29 -4.11 -13.29
CA GLN A 63 0.86 -3.89 -12.96
C GLN A 63 0.43 -4.50 -11.61
N ASN A 64 1.39 -4.71 -10.70
CA ASN A 64 1.18 -5.24 -9.37
C ASN A 64 0.84 -4.11 -8.39
N ILE A 65 -0.12 -4.36 -7.49
CA ILE A 65 -0.53 -3.39 -6.47
C ILE A 65 -0.76 -4.05 -5.12
N ALA A 66 -0.68 -3.26 -4.05
CA ALA A 66 -1.29 -3.59 -2.76
C ALA A 66 -2.79 -3.26 -2.76
N MET A 67 -3.58 -4.11 -2.12
CA MET A 67 -4.95 -3.83 -1.73
C MET A 67 -5.02 -3.71 -0.21
N ILE A 68 -5.38 -2.53 0.29
CA ILE A 68 -5.67 -2.29 1.71
C ILE A 68 -7.18 -2.32 1.87
N SER A 69 -7.69 -3.32 2.59
CA SER A 69 -9.12 -3.69 2.59
C SER A 69 -9.97 -2.89 3.60
N ASP A 70 -9.35 -2.27 4.58
CA ASP A 70 -10.02 -1.65 5.73
C ASP A 70 -9.48 -0.26 6.09
N TRP A 71 -8.94 0.44 5.08
CA TRP A 71 -8.31 1.75 5.25
C TRP A 71 -9.16 2.72 6.08
N ASN A 72 -8.61 3.14 7.22
CA ASN A 72 -9.17 4.19 8.05
C ASN A 72 -8.23 5.40 8.08
N SER A 73 -8.56 6.44 7.31
CA SER A 73 -7.75 7.67 7.24
C SER A 73 -7.65 8.47 8.54
N SER A 74 -8.42 8.12 9.57
CA SER A 74 -8.30 8.74 10.90
C SER A 74 -7.31 8.03 11.83
N GLU A 75 -6.87 6.83 11.47
CA GLU A 75 -6.05 5.96 12.33
C GLU A 75 -4.79 5.45 11.60
N ASP A 76 -4.94 5.03 10.34
CA ASP A 76 -3.92 4.30 9.60
C ASP A 76 -2.95 5.20 8.85
N ARG A 77 -1.79 4.62 8.55
CA ARG A 77 -0.75 5.23 7.73
C ARG A 77 -0.24 4.28 6.66
N MET A 78 0.29 4.87 5.59
CA MET A 78 1.05 4.16 4.56
C MET A 78 2.50 4.61 4.56
N GLN A 79 3.43 3.65 4.51
CA GLN A 79 4.82 3.96 4.21
C GLN A 79 5.09 3.75 2.72
N LEU A 80 5.64 4.79 2.09
CA LEU A 80 5.94 4.85 0.66
C LEU A 80 7.43 5.19 0.42
N PHE A 81 7.96 4.76 -0.73
CA PHE A 81 9.32 5.07 -1.18
C PHE A 81 9.39 6.41 -1.91
N GLY A 82 10.44 7.19 -1.72
CA GLY A 82 10.58 8.47 -2.42
C GLY A 82 9.72 9.55 -1.77
N GLY A 83 9.53 10.68 -2.46
CA GLY A 83 8.86 11.85 -1.92
C GLY A 83 7.39 11.96 -2.32
N VAL A 84 6.62 12.78 -1.60
CA VAL A 84 5.20 13.06 -1.92
C VAL A 84 4.99 13.51 -3.36
N SER A 85 5.96 14.21 -3.97
CA SER A 85 5.91 14.68 -5.36
C SER A 85 5.95 13.57 -6.39
N ASP A 86 6.44 12.38 -6.02
CA ASP A 86 6.57 11.23 -6.93
C ASP A 86 5.23 10.49 -7.09
N TYR A 87 4.23 10.89 -6.29
CA TYR A 87 2.96 10.22 -6.20
C TYR A 87 1.78 11.13 -6.53
N SER A 88 0.67 10.51 -6.95
CA SER A 88 -0.64 11.13 -7.04
C SER A 88 -1.72 10.21 -6.47
N ALA A 89 -2.77 10.80 -5.92
CA ALA A 89 -3.95 10.09 -5.45
C ALA A 89 -5.15 10.36 -6.36
N ARG A 90 -5.95 9.33 -6.63
CA ARG A 90 -7.17 9.43 -7.45
C ARG A 90 -8.30 8.63 -6.83
N ALA A 91 -9.52 9.12 -6.96
CA ALA A 91 -10.69 8.32 -6.66
C ALA A 91 -10.77 7.20 -7.70
N THR A 92 -10.75 5.96 -7.23
CA THR A 92 -10.64 4.76 -8.06
C THR A 92 -11.75 3.79 -7.70
N GLN A 93 -12.20 3.00 -8.67
CA GLN A 93 -13.05 1.84 -8.42
C GLN A 93 -12.33 0.57 -8.84
N MET A 94 -12.38 -0.44 -7.98
CA MET A 94 -11.83 -1.77 -8.24
C MET A 94 -12.88 -2.81 -7.91
N ASN A 95 -13.24 -3.66 -8.88
CA ASN A 95 -14.24 -4.73 -8.71
C ASN A 95 -15.59 -4.25 -8.11
N GLY A 96 -16.00 -3.01 -8.38
CA GLY A 96 -17.24 -2.41 -7.87
C GLY A 96 -17.10 -1.71 -6.50
N THR A 97 -15.96 -1.84 -5.83
CA THR A 97 -15.63 -1.13 -4.60
C THR A 97 -15.00 0.22 -4.93
N SER A 98 -15.48 1.29 -4.29
CA SER A 98 -14.87 2.62 -4.40
C SER A 98 -13.77 2.79 -3.37
N GLY A 99 -12.73 3.53 -3.72
CA GLY A 99 -11.63 3.80 -2.83
C GLY A 99 -10.60 4.77 -3.41
N LEU A 100 -9.43 4.76 -2.80
CA LEU A 100 -8.31 5.62 -3.10
C LEU A 100 -7.23 4.84 -3.84
N GLY A 101 -6.97 5.21 -5.09
CA GLY A 101 -5.80 4.72 -5.83
C GLY A 101 -4.59 5.60 -5.56
N ILE A 102 -3.47 4.98 -5.18
CA ILE A 102 -2.15 5.62 -5.03
C ILE A 102 -1.32 5.27 -6.26
N TYR A 103 -0.75 6.29 -6.89
CA TYR A 103 -0.02 6.15 -8.15
C TYR A 103 1.40 6.69 -7.99
N PHE A 104 2.41 5.88 -8.30
CA PHE A 104 3.82 6.27 -8.40
C PHE A 104 4.20 6.36 -9.87
N ASN A 105 4.73 7.50 -10.35
CA ASN A 105 5.07 7.69 -11.77
C ASN A 105 3.95 7.24 -12.75
N GLU A 106 2.71 7.65 -12.46
CA GLU A 106 1.48 7.29 -13.20
C GLU A 106 1.04 5.82 -13.14
N GLN A 107 1.81 4.93 -12.51
CA GLN A 107 1.42 3.54 -12.28
C GLN A 107 0.77 3.39 -10.91
N MET A 108 -0.38 2.71 -10.85
CA MET A 108 -1.01 2.43 -9.57
C MET A 108 -0.12 1.45 -8.79
N VAL A 109 0.10 1.75 -7.51
CA VAL A 109 0.89 0.93 -6.57
C VAL A 109 0.06 0.42 -5.41
N ALA A 110 -1.05 1.10 -5.10
CA ALA A 110 -1.95 0.69 -4.04
C ALA A 110 -3.39 1.11 -4.33
N PHE A 111 -4.33 0.33 -3.79
CA PHE A 111 -5.73 0.68 -3.67
C PHE A 111 -6.16 0.54 -2.20
N ALA A 112 -6.64 1.63 -1.60
CA ALA A 112 -7.22 1.65 -0.27
C ALA A 112 -8.75 1.69 -0.38
N GLU A 113 -9.41 0.62 0.05
CA GLU A 113 -10.86 0.49 0.03
C GLU A 113 -11.52 1.58 0.90
N GLY A 114 -12.59 2.22 0.41
CA GLY A 114 -13.30 3.28 1.13
C GLY A 114 -12.57 4.63 1.19
N GLY A 115 -11.25 4.67 0.94
CA GLY A 115 -10.44 5.88 0.97
C GLY A 115 -10.87 6.95 -0.04
N GLN A 116 -10.60 8.20 0.30
CA GLN A 116 -10.90 9.40 -0.48
C GLN A 116 -9.59 10.14 -0.84
N VAL A 117 -9.59 10.91 -1.93
CA VAL A 117 -8.38 11.63 -2.39
C VAL A 117 -7.79 12.58 -1.33
N GLY A 118 -8.64 13.12 -0.44
CA GLY A 118 -8.22 13.99 0.65
C GLY A 118 -7.49 13.27 1.81
N ASP A 119 -7.57 11.94 1.88
CA ASP A 119 -7.04 11.15 3.01
C ASP A 119 -5.53 10.96 2.96
N TRP A 120 -4.94 11.08 1.78
CA TRP A 120 -3.61 10.54 1.46
C TRP A 120 -2.44 11.43 1.91
N VAL A 121 -2.61 12.75 1.91
CA VAL A 121 -1.47 13.68 2.11
C VAL A 121 -1.10 13.86 3.58
N ALA A 122 -1.99 13.50 4.51
CA ALA A 122 -1.76 13.63 5.96
C ALA A 122 -1.13 12.37 6.61
N ASN A 123 -1.27 11.20 5.96
CA ASN A 123 -1.02 9.91 6.60
C ASN A 123 -0.01 9.03 5.85
N ALA A 124 0.81 9.62 4.98
CA ALA A 124 1.90 8.92 4.35
C ALA A 124 3.25 9.29 5.00
N SER A 125 4.02 8.28 5.39
CA SER A 125 5.45 8.43 5.70
C SER A 125 6.25 8.19 4.41
N TYR A 126 7.09 9.15 4.05
CA TYR A 126 7.89 9.13 2.82
C TYR A 126 9.35 8.89 3.18
N ASN A 127 9.85 7.70 2.88
CA ASN A 127 11.26 7.41 3.08
C ASN A 127 12.07 7.98 1.90
N THR A 128 12.61 9.18 2.14
CA THR A 128 13.60 9.84 1.29
C THR A 128 14.91 9.92 2.04
N TYR A 129 15.98 9.30 1.53
CA TYR A 129 17.33 9.75 1.87
C TYR A 129 18.19 9.87 0.61
N VAL A 130 18.99 10.93 0.66
CA VAL A 130 19.98 11.45 -0.30
C VAL A 130 21.12 10.46 -0.54
#